data_AF-A0A257JE11-F1
#
_entry.id   AF-A0A257JE11-F1
#
_cell.length_a   1.000
_cell.length_b   1.000
_cell.length_c   1.000
_cell.angle_alpha   90.00
_cell.angle_beta   90.00
_cell.angle_gamma   90.00
#
_symmetry.space_group_name_H-M   'P 1'
#
loop_
_entity.id
_entity.type
_entity.pdbx_description
1 polymer ?
#
loop_
_entity_poly.entity_id
_entity_poly.type
_entity_poly.pdbx_seq_one_letter_code
_entity_poly.pdbx_strand_id
1 'polypeptide(L)'
;AIELIANAKAPIFYTGGGVINSGPEASRLLRQLQDMTGAPVTSTLMGLGAFPSRHPDWLGMLGMHGTYEANMAMNKADVMVCIGARFDDRVTGRLDAFSPSSTKIHIDIDRSSINKVVPVDLAIVGDCGTVLAQMIAAWGGRQARNLGEWKARIAGWRARECLAYPERSPKNPGMIMPQKAVERLHALTHQRNPIITTEVGQHQMWAAQYFGFEDPNKWLTSGG
;
A
#
# COMPACT_ATOMS: atom_id res chain seq x y z
N ALA A 1 -6.84 -18.00 6.94
CA ALA A 1 -6.66 -16.55 6.72
C ALA A 1 -7.30 -15.71 7.82
N ILE A 2 -8.63 -15.75 7.97
CA ILE A 2 -9.35 -14.93 8.97
C ILE A 2 -8.83 -15.11 10.39
N GLU A 3 -8.61 -16.35 10.84
CA GLU A 3 -8.05 -16.61 12.17
C GLU A 3 -6.63 -16.03 12.37
N LEU A 4 -5.80 -16.00 11.31
CA LEU A 4 -4.48 -15.37 11.37
C LEU A 4 -4.60 -13.85 11.56
N ILE A 5 -5.50 -13.22 10.80
CA ILE A 5 -5.73 -11.77 10.86
C ILE A 5 -6.33 -11.38 12.22
N ALA A 6 -7.32 -12.13 12.71
CA ALA A 6 -7.99 -11.85 13.99
C ALA A 6 -7.06 -11.95 15.20
N ASN A 7 -6.06 -12.84 15.14
CA ASN A 7 -5.09 -13.03 16.22
C ASN A 7 -3.81 -12.18 16.09
N ALA A 8 -3.63 -11.50 14.96
CA ALA A 8 -2.46 -10.67 14.68
C ALA A 8 -2.33 -9.50 15.67
N LYS A 9 -1.11 -9.20 16.11
CA LYS A 9 -0.77 -8.02 16.91
C LYS A 9 -0.28 -6.87 16.04
N ALA A 10 0.31 -7.18 14.89
CA ALA A 10 0.90 -6.23 13.96
C ALA A 10 0.55 -6.59 12.50
N PRO A 11 -0.75 -6.70 12.14
CA PRO A 11 -1.13 -7.02 10.78
C PRO A 11 -0.80 -5.87 9.82
N ILE A 12 -0.63 -6.19 8.54
CA ILE A 12 -0.53 -5.21 7.45
C ILE A 12 -1.18 -5.75 6.18
N PHE A 13 -1.91 -4.88 5.48
CA PHE A 13 -2.39 -5.15 4.13
C PHE A 13 -1.42 -4.55 3.11
N TYR A 14 -0.90 -5.42 2.25
CA TYR A 14 -0.02 -5.10 1.15
C TYR A 14 -0.78 -5.29 -0.16
N THR A 15 -1.09 -4.20 -0.84
CA THR A 15 -2.00 -4.19 -1.99
C THR A 15 -1.26 -3.87 -3.29
N GLY A 16 -1.68 -4.47 -4.40
CA GLY A 16 -1.08 -4.24 -5.70
C GLY A 16 -2.07 -3.93 -6.81
N GLY A 17 -1.57 -3.90 -8.04
CA GLY A 17 -2.37 -3.61 -9.23
C GLY A 17 -3.51 -4.61 -9.48
N GLY A 18 -3.44 -5.82 -8.91
CA GLY A 18 -4.54 -6.78 -8.96
C GLY A 18 -5.83 -6.25 -8.33
N VAL A 19 -5.74 -5.42 -7.29
CA VAL A 19 -6.92 -4.77 -6.68
C VAL A 19 -7.55 -3.77 -7.64
N ILE A 20 -6.73 -3.01 -8.37
CA ILE A 20 -7.19 -2.06 -9.39
C ILE A 20 -7.83 -2.79 -10.58
N ASN A 21 -7.21 -3.89 -11.01
CA ASN A 21 -7.64 -4.67 -12.17
C ASN A 21 -8.90 -5.51 -11.90
N SER A 22 -9.10 -5.97 -10.66
CA SER A 22 -10.33 -6.63 -10.23
C SER A 22 -11.54 -5.67 -10.21
N GLY A 23 -11.27 -4.35 -10.19
CA GLY A 23 -12.25 -3.29 -10.37
C GLY A 23 -12.59 -2.53 -9.09
N PRO A 24 -13.42 -1.47 -9.19
CA PRO A 24 -13.74 -0.59 -8.05
C PRO A 24 -14.35 -1.33 -6.85
N GLU A 25 -15.09 -2.41 -7.10
CA GLU A 25 -15.69 -3.22 -6.03
C GLU A 25 -14.63 -3.90 -5.16
N ALA A 26 -13.51 -4.36 -5.72
CA ALA A 26 -12.42 -4.91 -4.94
C ALA A 26 -11.79 -3.86 -4.01
N SER A 27 -11.68 -2.60 -4.47
CA SER A 27 -11.22 -1.48 -3.63
C SER A 27 -12.22 -1.16 -2.51
N ARG A 28 -13.54 -1.23 -2.79
CA ARG A 28 -14.58 -1.06 -1.77
C ARG A 28 -14.52 -2.16 -0.72
N LEU A 29 -14.37 -3.42 -1.13
CA LEU A 29 -14.25 -4.57 -0.23
C LEU A 29 -12.95 -4.53 0.59
N LEU A 30 -11.83 -4.09 -0.01
CA LEU A 30 -10.58 -3.86 0.72
C LEU A 30 -10.80 -2.85 1.86
N ARG A 31 -11.45 -1.72 1.56
CA ARG A 31 -11.77 -0.68 2.56
C ARG A 31 -12.68 -1.23 3.66
N GLN A 32 -13.71 -1.99 3.29
CA GLN A 32 -14.59 -2.64 4.27
C GLN A 32 -13.83 -3.64 5.17
N LEU A 33 -12.95 -4.46 4.61
CA LEU A 33 -12.12 -5.38 5.41
C LEU A 33 -11.14 -4.59 6.31
N GLN A 34 -10.62 -3.47 5.83
CA GLN A 34 -9.78 -2.57 6.62
C GLN A 34 -10.55 -1.98 7.80
N ASP A 35 -11.76 -1.45 7.58
CA ASP A 35 -12.63 -0.93 8.64
C ASP A 35 -12.93 -2.00 9.70
N MET A 36 -13.18 -3.23 9.27
CA MET A 36 -13.48 -4.36 10.16
C MET A 36 -12.29 -4.83 10.98
N THR A 37 -11.05 -4.59 10.53
CA THR A 37 -9.83 -5.11 11.15
C THR A 37 -8.97 -4.03 11.80
N GLY A 38 -9.12 -2.78 11.37
CA GLY A 38 -8.27 -1.64 11.74
C GLY A 38 -6.83 -1.74 11.23
N ALA A 39 -6.50 -2.73 10.39
CA ALA A 39 -5.14 -2.97 9.94
C ALA A 39 -4.61 -1.82 9.05
N PRO A 40 -3.34 -1.43 9.17
CA PRO A 40 -2.73 -0.46 8.27
C PRO A 40 -2.58 -1.02 6.85
N VAL A 41 -2.60 -0.12 5.86
CA VAL A 41 -2.55 -0.45 4.44
C VAL A 41 -1.38 0.25 3.76
N THR A 42 -0.65 -0.49 2.92
CA THR A 42 0.33 0.04 1.97
C THR A 42 0.08 -0.55 0.59
N SER A 43 0.56 0.13 -0.45
CA SER A 43 0.43 -0.36 -1.83
C SER A 43 1.74 -0.30 -2.60
N THR A 44 1.87 -1.18 -3.60
CA THR A 44 2.81 -0.97 -4.69
C THR A 44 2.48 0.30 -5.47
N LEU A 45 3.40 0.72 -6.34
CA LEU A 45 3.16 1.78 -7.33
C LEU A 45 1.88 1.55 -8.14
N MET A 46 1.61 0.30 -8.54
CA MET A 46 0.46 -0.06 -9.37
C MET A 46 -0.83 -0.22 -8.56
N GLY A 47 -0.75 -0.24 -7.22
CA GLY A 47 -1.91 -0.31 -6.33
C GLY A 47 -2.41 1.07 -5.85
N LEU A 48 -1.74 2.17 -6.22
CA LEU A 48 -2.15 3.51 -5.79
C LEU A 48 -3.59 3.82 -6.22
N GLY A 49 -4.39 4.30 -5.26
CA GLY A 49 -5.84 4.53 -5.42
C GLY A 49 -6.73 3.39 -4.92
N ALA A 50 -6.18 2.18 -4.69
CA ALA A 50 -6.94 1.08 -4.09
C ALA A 50 -7.46 1.44 -2.69
N PHE A 51 -6.66 2.20 -1.93
CA PHE A 51 -6.99 2.71 -0.61
C PHE A 51 -6.81 4.24 -0.56
N PRO A 52 -7.70 4.99 0.12
CA PRO A 52 -7.70 6.45 0.05
C PRO A 52 -6.49 7.04 0.80
N SER A 53 -5.75 7.91 0.13
CA SER A 53 -4.47 8.42 0.63
C SER A 53 -4.58 9.29 1.89
N ARG A 54 -5.76 9.89 2.12
CA ARG A 54 -6.03 10.69 3.32
C ARG A 54 -6.44 9.87 4.53
N HIS A 55 -6.64 8.56 4.37
CA HIS A 55 -7.06 7.71 5.47
C HIS A 55 -5.94 7.59 6.53
N PRO A 56 -6.25 7.66 7.84
CA PRO A 56 -5.22 7.61 8.89
C PRO A 56 -4.37 6.34 8.87
N ASP A 57 -4.93 5.22 8.41
CA ASP A 57 -4.26 3.92 8.31
C ASP A 57 -3.50 3.70 6.97
N TRP A 58 -3.49 4.69 6.07
CA TRP A 58 -2.71 4.63 4.83
C TRP A 58 -1.23 4.94 5.08
N LEU A 59 -0.34 4.00 4.78
CA LEU A 59 1.10 4.15 5.03
C LEU A 59 1.87 4.77 3.86
N GLY A 60 1.24 4.98 2.71
CA GLY A 60 1.95 5.35 1.49
C GLY A 60 2.41 4.15 0.67
N MET A 61 3.08 4.45 -0.44
CA MET A 61 3.73 3.45 -1.28
C MET A 61 4.90 2.81 -0.51
N LEU A 62 5.09 1.49 -0.60
CA LEU A 62 6.30 0.81 -0.12
C LEU A 62 7.31 0.56 -1.25
N GLY A 63 8.52 0.14 -0.89
CA GLY A 63 9.59 -0.27 -1.80
C GLY A 63 10.75 0.71 -1.84
N MET A 64 11.56 0.64 -2.90
CA MET A 64 12.82 1.39 -3.05
C MET A 64 12.64 2.92 -2.89
N HIS A 65 11.54 3.46 -3.39
CA HIS A 65 11.15 4.87 -3.25
C HIS A 65 9.88 5.04 -2.43
N GLY A 66 9.53 4.04 -1.62
CA GLY A 66 8.39 4.11 -0.71
C GLY A 66 8.66 4.94 0.53
N THR A 67 7.63 5.08 1.36
CA THR A 67 7.74 5.73 2.67
C THR A 67 8.49 4.84 3.66
N TYR A 68 9.17 5.49 4.61
CA TYR A 68 9.92 4.80 5.65
C TYR A 68 8.99 3.97 6.55
N GLU A 69 7.86 4.52 6.94
CA GLU A 69 6.85 3.87 7.76
C GLU A 69 6.21 2.66 7.07
N ALA A 70 5.97 2.68 5.76
CA ALA A 70 5.45 1.52 5.03
C ALA A 70 6.49 0.39 5.02
N ASN A 71 7.74 0.70 4.71
CA ASN A 71 8.83 -0.27 4.69
C ASN A 71 9.09 -0.87 6.09
N MET A 72 9.06 -0.04 7.14
CA MET A 72 9.22 -0.51 8.52
C MET A 72 8.03 -1.33 9.00
N ALA A 73 6.80 -0.94 8.66
CA ALA A 73 5.60 -1.69 9.01
C ALA A 73 5.60 -3.07 8.34
N MET A 74 5.97 -3.15 7.06
CA MET A 74 6.16 -4.41 6.35
C MET A 74 7.24 -5.29 6.99
N ASN A 75 8.39 -4.70 7.34
CA ASN A 75 9.47 -5.46 7.99
C ASN A 75 9.08 -6.00 9.39
N LYS A 76 8.27 -5.25 10.13
CA LYS A 76 7.92 -5.56 11.54
C LYS A 76 6.55 -6.20 11.73
N ALA A 77 5.82 -6.46 10.65
CA ALA A 77 4.53 -7.13 10.71
C ALA A 77 4.66 -8.58 11.19
N ASP A 78 3.65 -9.06 11.91
CA ASP A 78 3.51 -10.48 12.29
C ASP A 78 2.57 -11.23 11.35
N VAL A 79 1.66 -10.54 10.68
CA VAL A 79 0.84 -11.07 9.58
C VAL A 79 0.85 -10.08 8.42
N MET A 80 1.31 -10.52 7.25
CA MET A 80 1.25 -9.75 6.02
C MET A 80 0.23 -10.39 5.08
N VAL A 81 -0.78 -9.61 4.67
CA VAL A 81 -1.75 -10.04 3.65
C VAL A 81 -1.42 -9.35 2.34
N CYS A 82 -0.81 -10.08 1.42
CA CYS A 82 -0.55 -9.67 0.05
C CYS A 82 -1.81 -9.88 -0.80
N ILE A 83 -2.34 -8.80 -1.37
CA ILE A 83 -3.61 -8.76 -2.10
C ILE A 83 -3.34 -8.24 -3.52
N GLY A 84 -3.31 -9.15 -4.50
CA GLY A 84 -3.14 -8.80 -5.91
C GLY A 84 -1.80 -8.13 -6.22
N ALA A 85 -0.72 -8.59 -5.60
CA ALA A 85 0.65 -8.11 -5.84
C ALA A 85 1.64 -9.27 -6.04
N ARG A 86 2.66 -9.03 -6.86
CA ARG A 86 3.61 -10.07 -7.33
C ARG A 86 4.98 -10.08 -6.64
N PHE A 87 5.13 -9.35 -5.53
CA PHE A 87 6.42 -9.19 -4.81
C PHE A 87 7.58 -8.79 -5.74
N ASP A 88 7.41 -7.74 -6.55
CA ASP A 88 8.45 -7.22 -7.45
C ASP A 88 9.74 -6.85 -6.69
N ASP A 89 10.90 -6.96 -7.34
CA ASP A 89 12.20 -6.72 -6.73
C ASP A 89 12.38 -5.26 -6.25
N ARG A 90 11.74 -4.30 -6.93
CA ARG A 90 11.68 -2.89 -6.50
C ARG A 90 10.88 -2.69 -5.22
N VAL A 91 10.05 -3.65 -4.85
CA VAL A 91 9.30 -3.67 -3.59
C VAL A 91 10.07 -4.42 -2.51
N THR A 92 10.55 -5.63 -2.80
CA THR A 92 11.16 -6.48 -1.78
C THR A 92 12.56 -6.04 -1.38
N GLY A 93 13.31 -5.42 -2.30
CA GLY A 93 14.72 -5.12 -2.09
C GLY A 93 15.50 -6.39 -1.72
N ARG A 94 15.98 -6.45 -0.49
CA ARG A 94 16.65 -7.64 0.07
C ARG A 94 15.63 -8.66 0.59
N LEU A 95 15.50 -9.79 -0.11
CA LEU A 95 14.53 -10.84 0.20
C LEU A 95 14.68 -11.41 1.62
N ASP A 96 15.92 -11.60 2.10
CA ASP A 96 16.20 -12.10 3.44
C ASP A 96 15.73 -11.15 4.56
N ALA A 97 15.57 -9.86 4.23
CA ALA A 97 15.07 -8.83 5.13
C ALA A 97 13.62 -8.41 4.85
N PHE A 98 12.94 -9.03 3.88
CA PHE A 98 11.57 -8.68 3.49
C PHE A 98 10.54 -9.40 4.36
N SER A 99 9.92 -8.65 5.28
CA SER A 99 8.91 -9.16 6.21
C SER A 99 9.35 -10.47 6.93
N PRO A 100 10.52 -10.47 7.60
CA PRO A 100 11.21 -11.69 8.04
C PRO A 100 10.44 -12.49 9.09
N SER A 101 9.62 -11.85 9.92
CA SER A 101 8.91 -12.49 11.04
C SER A 101 7.41 -12.69 10.79
N SER A 102 6.90 -12.28 9.63
CA SER A 102 5.47 -12.36 9.36
C SER A 102 5.06 -13.74 8.85
N THR A 103 3.90 -14.22 9.28
CA THR A 103 3.09 -15.17 8.52
C THR A 103 2.53 -14.47 7.28
N LYS A 104 2.80 -15.01 6.09
CA LYS A 104 2.51 -14.40 4.79
C LYS A 104 1.30 -15.07 4.16
N ILE A 105 0.25 -14.30 3.94
CA ILE A 105 -0.93 -14.70 3.18
C ILE A 105 -0.82 -14.06 1.80
N HIS A 106 -0.97 -14.83 0.72
CA HIS A 106 -0.87 -14.32 -0.65
C HIS A 106 -2.12 -14.67 -1.46
N ILE A 107 -2.84 -13.62 -1.85
CA ILE A 107 -4.03 -13.69 -2.70
C ILE A 107 -3.63 -13.22 -4.09
N ASP A 108 -3.64 -14.15 -5.04
CA ASP A 108 -3.34 -13.87 -6.45
C ASP A 108 -4.19 -14.76 -7.36
N ILE A 109 -4.63 -14.21 -8.50
CA ILE A 109 -5.40 -14.98 -9.48
C ILE A 109 -4.48 -15.89 -10.30
N ASP A 110 -3.23 -15.48 -10.50
CA ASP A 110 -2.24 -16.25 -11.23
C ASP A 110 -1.46 -17.16 -10.27
N ARG A 111 -1.72 -18.46 -10.38
CA ARG A 111 -1.00 -19.49 -9.63
C ARG A 111 0.52 -19.40 -9.82
N SER A 112 1.01 -18.93 -10.96
CA SER A 112 2.45 -18.81 -11.23
C SER A 112 3.15 -17.74 -10.38
N SER A 113 2.39 -16.81 -9.80
CA SER A 113 2.92 -15.76 -8.92
C SER A 113 3.11 -16.23 -7.47
N ILE A 114 2.41 -17.29 -7.06
CA ILE A 114 2.51 -17.87 -5.71
C ILE A 114 3.87 -18.56 -5.53
N ASN A 115 4.55 -18.29 -4.42
CA ASN A 115 5.88 -18.84 -4.08
C ASN A 115 6.99 -18.57 -5.12
N LYS A 116 6.76 -17.67 -6.08
CA LYS A 116 7.72 -17.35 -7.14
C LYS A 116 8.92 -16.57 -6.63
N VAL A 117 8.66 -15.50 -5.87
CA VAL A 117 9.70 -14.59 -5.35
C VAL A 117 9.84 -14.72 -3.83
N VAL A 118 8.72 -14.76 -3.12
CA VAL A 118 8.67 -14.88 -1.67
C VAL A 118 7.89 -16.15 -1.32
N PRO A 119 8.47 -17.07 -0.52
CA PRO A 119 7.71 -18.19 0.04
C PRO A 119 6.59 -17.68 0.95
N VAL A 120 5.39 -18.21 0.79
CA VAL A 120 4.19 -17.81 1.54
C VAL A 120 3.65 -18.96 2.37
N ASP A 121 3.12 -18.64 3.56
CA ASP A 121 2.57 -19.63 4.49
C ASP A 121 1.15 -20.06 4.10
N LEU A 122 0.39 -19.15 3.49
CA LEU A 122 -0.97 -19.42 3.02
C LEU A 122 -1.21 -18.79 1.65
N ALA A 123 -1.35 -19.63 0.64
CA ALA A 123 -1.74 -19.21 -0.71
C ALA A 123 -3.26 -19.31 -0.91
N ILE A 124 -3.86 -18.27 -1.49
CA ILE A 124 -5.26 -18.25 -1.90
C ILE A 124 -5.28 -17.88 -3.39
N VAL A 125 -5.56 -18.87 -4.24
CA VAL A 125 -5.60 -18.66 -5.69
C VAL A 125 -7.00 -18.24 -6.10
N GLY A 126 -7.15 -17.03 -6.63
CA GLY A 126 -8.42 -16.50 -7.09
C GLY A 126 -8.40 -14.99 -7.32
N ASP A 127 -9.43 -14.49 -7.99
CA ASP A 127 -9.66 -13.05 -8.12
C ASP A 127 -9.76 -12.39 -6.73
N CYS A 128 -9.00 -11.31 -6.52
CA CYS A 128 -8.88 -10.72 -5.20
C CYS A 128 -10.20 -10.07 -4.71
N GLY A 129 -11.04 -9.53 -5.60
CA GLY A 129 -12.37 -9.02 -5.23
C GLY A 129 -13.26 -10.13 -4.69
N THR A 130 -13.29 -11.27 -5.37
CA THR A 130 -14.02 -12.47 -4.92
C THR A 130 -13.50 -12.97 -3.56
N VAL A 131 -12.18 -13.07 -3.39
CA VAL A 131 -11.57 -13.51 -2.14
C VAL A 131 -11.84 -12.53 -1.00
N LEU A 132 -11.78 -11.22 -1.24
CA LEU A 132 -12.11 -10.20 -0.25
C LEU A 132 -13.56 -10.31 0.23
N ALA A 133 -14.51 -10.52 -0.67
CA ALA A 133 -15.92 -10.75 -0.31
C ALA A 133 -16.09 -11.99 0.59
N GLN A 134 -15.41 -13.09 0.24
CA GLN A 134 -15.42 -14.31 1.06
C GLN A 134 -14.75 -14.08 2.42
N MET A 135 -13.67 -13.31 2.47
CA MET A 135 -12.98 -12.96 3.72
C MET A 135 -13.88 -12.13 4.64
N ILE A 136 -14.60 -11.15 4.10
CA ILE A 136 -15.57 -10.35 4.87
C ILE A 136 -16.70 -11.22 5.42
N ALA A 137 -17.28 -12.08 4.58
CA ALA A 137 -18.32 -13.01 5.01
C ALA A 137 -17.82 -13.97 6.10
N ALA A 138 -16.61 -14.50 5.92
CA ALA A 138 -15.97 -15.40 6.88
C ALA A 138 -15.53 -14.69 8.16
N TRP A 139 -15.22 -13.38 8.13
CA TRP A 139 -14.94 -12.58 9.31
C TRP A 139 -16.17 -12.49 10.22
N GLY A 140 -17.35 -12.28 9.63
CA GLY A 140 -18.63 -12.25 10.34
C GLY A 140 -18.66 -11.20 11.44
N GLY A 141 -19.13 -11.58 12.64
CA GLY A 141 -19.23 -10.69 13.81
C GLY A 141 -18.00 -10.63 14.71
N ARG A 142 -16.82 -11.07 14.24
CA ARG A 142 -15.59 -11.05 15.05
C ARG A 142 -15.20 -9.62 15.42
N GLN A 143 -14.76 -9.45 16.65
CA GLN A 143 -14.16 -8.20 17.11
C GLN A 143 -12.70 -8.13 16.67
N ALA A 144 -12.30 -6.99 16.09
CA ALA A 144 -10.90 -6.74 15.78
C ALA A 144 -10.06 -6.70 17.07
N ARG A 145 -8.79 -7.10 16.96
CA ARG A 145 -7.84 -6.83 18.02
C ARG A 145 -7.58 -5.34 18.15
N ASN A 146 -7.29 -4.90 19.37
CA ASN A 146 -6.82 -3.54 19.59
C ASN A 146 -5.40 -3.40 19.02
N LEU A 147 -5.27 -2.61 17.95
CA LEU A 147 -3.99 -2.33 17.29
C LEU A 147 -3.32 -1.03 17.77
N GLY A 148 -3.72 -0.49 18.92
CA GLY A 148 -3.21 0.80 19.44
C GLY A 148 -1.69 0.84 19.60
N GLU A 149 -1.08 -0.20 20.19
CA GLU A 149 0.38 -0.31 20.29
C GLU A 149 1.05 -0.39 18.91
N TRP A 150 0.42 -1.10 17.97
CA TRP A 150 0.94 -1.22 16.61
C TRP A 150 0.91 0.11 15.86
N LYS A 151 -0.24 0.81 15.92
CA LYS A 151 -0.41 2.14 15.34
C LYS A 151 0.52 3.16 16.00
N ALA A 152 0.78 3.07 17.30
CA ALA A 152 1.74 3.93 18.00
C ALA A 152 3.18 3.72 17.49
N ARG A 153 3.59 2.47 17.26
CA ARG A 153 4.90 2.17 16.65
C ARG A 153 5.02 2.76 15.25
N ILE A 154 3.97 2.60 14.42
CA ILE A 154 3.90 3.19 13.08
C ILE A 154 3.99 4.72 13.14
N ALA A 155 3.28 5.36 14.07
CA ALA A 155 3.35 6.80 14.27
C ALA A 155 4.78 7.26 14.62
N GLY A 156 5.53 6.47 15.41
CA GLY A 156 6.94 6.72 15.68
C GLY A 156 7.82 6.72 14.42
N TRP A 157 7.53 5.87 13.43
CA TRP A 157 8.23 5.90 12.15
C TRP A 157 7.79 7.06 11.26
N ARG A 158 6.49 7.39 11.24
CA ARG A 158 5.95 8.55 10.51
C ARG A 158 6.54 9.88 10.99
N ALA A 159 6.85 10.00 12.29
CA ALA A 159 7.48 11.18 12.87
C ALA A 159 8.85 11.53 12.27
N ARG A 160 9.47 10.61 11.51
CA ARG A 160 10.67 10.90 10.72
C ARG A 160 10.42 11.83 9.53
N GLU A 161 9.16 11.97 9.10
CA GLU A 161 8.76 12.78 7.96
C GLU A 161 9.64 12.50 6.74
N CYS A 162 9.70 11.22 6.34
CA CYS A 162 10.69 10.74 5.36
C CYS A 162 10.56 11.37 3.96
N LEU A 163 9.42 11.99 3.67
CA LEU A 163 9.15 12.75 2.45
C LEU A 163 9.41 14.25 2.60
N ALA A 164 9.94 14.72 3.73
CA ALA A 164 10.29 16.12 3.90
C ALA A 164 11.39 16.53 2.90
N TYR A 165 11.24 17.72 2.32
CA TYR A 165 12.17 18.29 1.36
C TYR A 165 12.36 19.79 1.65
N PRO A 166 13.52 20.39 1.32
CA PRO A 166 13.76 21.80 1.60
C PRO A 166 12.83 22.68 0.77
N GLU A 167 12.42 23.84 1.29
CA GLU A 167 11.47 24.72 0.59
C GLU A 167 12.00 25.23 -0.76
N ARG A 168 13.32 25.40 -0.87
CA ARG A 168 14.03 25.87 -2.07
C ARG A 168 15.16 24.92 -2.42
N SER A 169 15.51 24.87 -3.70
CA SER A 169 16.68 24.13 -4.15
C SER A 169 17.95 24.73 -3.53
N PRO A 170 18.76 23.95 -2.80
CA PRO A 170 20.02 24.42 -2.24
C PRO A 170 21.03 24.86 -3.30
N LYS A 171 20.92 24.29 -4.52
CA LYS A 171 21.83 24.57 -5.63
C LYS A 171 21.36 25.77 -6.46
N ASN A 172 20.04 25.93 -6.62
CA ASN A 172 19.44 26.97 -7.47
C ASN A 172 18.22 27.60 -6.76
N PRO A 173 18.41 28.62 -5.89
CA PRO A 173 17.34 29.16 -5.04
C PRO A 173 16.11 29.74 -5.76
N GLY A 174 16.24 30.04 -7.07
CA GLY A 174 15.15 30.50 -7.93
C GLY A 174 14.32 29.38 -8.57
N MET A 175 14.72 28.11 -8.43
CA MET A 175 13.98 26.97 -8.98
C MET A 175 12.92 26.45 -8.00
N ILE A 176 11.80 25.99 -8.56
CA ILE A 176 10.73 25.31 -7.83
C ILE A 176 11.18 23.88 -7.51
N MET A 177 10.93 23.43 -6.29
CA MET A 177 11.14 22.02 -5.91
C MET A 177 10.12 21.14 -6.64
N PRO A 178 10.54 20.04 -7.28
CA PRO A 178 9.63 19.21 -8.05
C PRO A 178 8.52 18.58 -7.19
N GLN A 179 8.82 18.24 -5.93
CA GLN A 179 7.82 17.78 -4.95
C GLN A 179 6.74 18.84 -4.73
N LYS A 180 7.16 20.10 -4.52
CA LYS A 180 6.26 21.25 -4.36
C LYS A 180 5.37 21.47 -5.58
N ALA A 181 5.90 21.23 -6.78
CA ALA A 181 5.10 21.32 -8.00
C ALA A 181 3.97 20.29 -8.02
N VAL A 182 4.23 19.04 -7.62
CA VAL A 182 3.22 17.98 -7.52
C VAL A 182 2.18 18.29 -6.43
N GLU A 183 2.61 18.72 -5.24
CA GLU A 183 1.68 19.09 -4.16
C GLU A 183 0.76 20.25 -4.56
N ARG A 184 1.31 21.25 -5.26
CA ARG A 184 0.50 22.37 -5.79
C ARG A 184 -0.47 21.91 -6.87
N LEU A 185 -0.06 20.98 -7.73
CA LEU A 185 -0.94 20.38 -8.72
C LEU A 185 -2.11 19.66 -8.03
N HIS A 186 -1.84 18.80 -7.06
CA HIS A 186 -2.88 18.13 -6.27
C HIS A 186 -3.81 19.13 -5.58
N ALA A 187 -3.26 20.12 -4.85
CA ALA A 187 -4.05 21.12 -4.14
C ALA A 187 -5.05 21.85 -5.05
N LEU A 188 -4.66 22.15 -6.29
CA LEU A 188 -5.48 22.85 -7.27
C LEU A 188 -6.45 21.95 -8.06
N THR A 189 -6.22 20.64 -8.12
CA THR A 189 -6.93 19.75 -9.04
C THR A 189 -7.69 18.60 -8.40
N HIS A 190 -7.39 18.22 -7.15
CA HIS A 190 -7.93 17.01 -6.52
C HIS A 190 -9.47 16.93 -6.50
N GLN A 191 -10.15 18.07 -6.33
CA GLN A 191 -11.63 18.13 -6.35
C GLN A 191 -12.25 17.73 -7.69
N ARG A 192 -11.46 17.78 -8.78
CA ARG A 192 -11.89 17.33 -10.11
C ARG A 192 -11.74 15.82 -10.31
N ASN A 193 -11.22 15.12 -9.30
CA ASN A 193 -10.93 13.69 -9.32
C ASN A 193 -10.17 13.23 -10.58
N PRO A 194 -9.01 13.86 -10.88
CA PRO A 194 -8.32 13.68 -12.15
C PRO A 194 -7.69 12.29 -12.29
N ILE A 195 -7.51 11.86 -13.54
CA ILE A 195 -6.63 10.75 -13.86
C ILE A 195 -5.22 11.33 -14.08
N ILE A 196 -4.25 10.81 -13.34
CA ILE A 196 -2.84 11.20 -13.45
C ILE A 196 -2.09 10.14 -14.23
N THR A 197 -1.40 10.57 -15.28
CA THR A 197 -0.50 9.74 -16.06
C THR A 197 0.93 10.24 -15.92
N THR A 198 1.90 9.34 -16.00
CA THR A 198 3.33 9.72 -16.02
C THR A 198 4.10 8.90 -17.03
N GLU A 199 5.18 9.50 -17.52
CA GLU A 199 6.30 8.74 -18.10
C GLU A 199 7.09 8.06 -16.96
N VAL A 200 8.32 7.61 -17.26
CA VAL A 200 9.21 6.94 -16.31
C VAL A 200 10.36 7.85 -15.91
N GLY A 201 10.63 7.96 -14.60
CA GLY A 201 11.75 8.74 -14.07
C GLY A 201 11.49 9.28 -12.67
N GLN A 202 12.28 10.25 -12.21
CA GLN A 202 12.10 10.83 -10.87
C GLN A 202 10.71 11.46 -10.68
N HIS A 203 10.16 12.08 -11.74
CA HIS A 203 8.83 12.69 -11.72
C HIS A 203 7.71 11.69 -11.47
N GLN A 204 7.87 10.43 -11.92
CA GLN A 204 6.94 9.34 -11.63
C GLN A 204 6.89 9.07 -10.12
N MET A 205 8.05 9.02 -9.47
CA MET A 205 8.14 8.77 -8.03
C MET A 205 7.59 9.95 -7.23
N TRP A 206 7.86 11.20 -7.64
CA TRP A 206 7.27 12.36 -6.99
C TRP A 206 5.74 12.40 -7.15
N ALA A 207 5.21 12.07 -8.32
CA ALA A 207 3.77 11.97 -8.50
C ALA A 207 3.16 10.88 -7.59
N ALA A 208 3.81 9.71 -7.51
CA ALA A 208 3.39 8.60 -6.63
C ALA A 208 3.45 8.96 -5.12
N GLN A 209 4.45 9.75 -4.70
CA GLN A 209 4.68 10.12 -3.31
C GLN A 209 3.80 11.30 -2.85
N TYR A 210 3.60 12.32 -3.68
CA TYR A 210 3.06 13.62 -3.26
C TYR A 210 1.69 13.97 -3.85
N PHE A 211 1.19 13.25 -4.86
CA PHE A 211 -0.13 13.59 -5.44
C PHE A 211 -1.29 13.14 -4.54
N GLY A 212 -1.28 11.89 -4.05
CA GLY A 212 -2.39 11.33 -3.27
C GLY A 212 -3.59 10.94 -4.14
N PHE A 213 -4.14 9.75 -3.90
CA PHE A 213 -5.25 9.19 -4.68
C PHE A 213 -6.35 8.70 -3.74
N GLU A 214 -7.58 9.13 -3.99
CA GLU A 214 -8.74 8.76 -3.16
C GLU A 214 -9.58 7.63 -3.76
N ASP A 215 -9.49 7.43 -5.08
CA ASP A 215 -10.28 6.46 -5.84
C ASP A 215 -9.39 5.56 -6.71
N PRO A 216 -9.85 4.32 -7.00
CA PRO A 216 -9.14 3.43 -7.93
C PRO A 216 -9.20 3.97 -9.36
N ASN A 217 -8.32 3.45 -10.22
CA ASN A 217 -8.24 3.80 -11.65
C ASN A 217 -7.94 5.29 -11.91
N LYS A 218 -7.31 6.00 -10.95
CA LYS A 218 -6.85 7.40 -11.08
C LYS A 218 -5.36 7.56 -11.35
N TRP A 219 -4.61 6.48 -11.33
CA TRP A 219 -3.17 6.44 -11.55
C TRP A 219 -2.84 5.52 -12.72
N LEU A 220 -2.21 6.06 -13.76
CA LEU A 220 -1.79 5.31 -14.95
C LEU A 220 -0.31 5.55 -15.21
N THR A 221 0.51 4.52 -15.00
CA THR A 221 1.96 4.64 -15.17
C THR A 221 2.57 3.35 -15.69
N SER A 222 3.75 3.44 -16.29
CA SER A 222 4.56 2.27 -16.65
C SER A 222 5.42 1.84 -15.46
N GLY A 223 4.96 0.84 -14.71
CA GLY A 223 5.66 0.28 -13.54
C GLY A 223 6.39 -1.05 -13.80
N GLY A 224 6.07 -1.72 -14.92
CA GLY A 224 6.55 -3.05 -15.32
C GLY A 224 5.63 -4.21 -14.98
#